data_AF-A0A2B4S810-F1
#
_entry.id   AF-A0A2B4S810-F1
#
_cell.length_a   1.000
_cell.length_b   1.000
_cell.length_c   1.000
_cell.angle_alpha   90.00
_cell.angle_beta   90.00
_cell.angle_gamma   90.00
#
_symmetry.space_group_name_H-M   'P 1'
#
loop_
_entity.id
_entity.type
_entity.pdbx_description
1 polymer ?
#
loop_
_entity_poly.entity_id
_entity_poly.type
_entity_poly.pdbx_seq_one_letter_code
_entity_poly.pdbx_strand_id
1 'polypeptide(L)'
;MACLQGEAVCQACSKKGQKSSDCLLRACELCLTSGCKCMKLLVLVWTADCEENNKQAMEKLPVVTLSSNGEIADHLRYLRPLPEAVHLAKYFKSAFANWFLYCNGKRLNLSNLRLLYNGGDEVARKKELVRALSKWISDQRKAVKYSATDLNTPKLDKEIKFPLAVTVAATDMLMVTEGHSHCVFQVTIRNDGACLRGTVTLLLKLSESSQLYGLALTGTDLYISDSSSDGGIITISLTTSDSVIIVKNGSLLCHTVHGIGVMNDGDVVSTDQGSRVIRVLSEDGAHREITDFVGSGEEMSKDGSYLAASFSQPTAVCVEGATRFVTDTAVGAVKLIIPTTSLANSGGVI
;
A
#
# COMPACT_ATOMS: atom_id res chain seq x y z
N MET A 1 -49.55 -13.01 -2.78
CA MET A 1 -48.71 -14.10 -3.33
C MET A 1 -47.68 -13.63 -4.35
N ALA A 2 -47.97 -12.64 -5.22
CA ALA A 2 -47.01 -12.13 -6.22
C ALA A 2 -45.59 -11.77 -5.70
N CYS A 3 -45.49 -11.16 -4.51
CA CYS A 3 -44.19 -10.84 -3.89
C CYS A 3 -43.36 -12.08 -3.52
N LEU A 4 -44.00 -13.17 -3.09
CA LEU A 4 -43.32 -14.39 -2.65
C LEU A 4 -42.80 -15.21 -3.85
N GLN A 5 -43.41 -15.00 -5.02
CA GLN A 5 -43.00 -15.61 -6.28
C GLN A 5 -41.94 -14.75 -7.03
N GLY A 6 -41.57 -13.58 -6.49
CA GLY A 6 -40.50 -12.73 -7.02
C GLY A 6 -40.86 -11.88 -8.24
N GLU A 7 -42.04 -12.06 -8.82
CA GLU A 7 -42.43 -11.45 -10.10
C GLU A 7 -42.66 -9.93 -10.04
N ALA A 8 -43.28 -9.42 -8.97
CA ALA A 8 -43.51 -7.99 -8.77
C ALA A 8 -43.85 -7.65 -7.31
N VAL A 9 -43.73 -6.37 -6.95
CA VAL A 9 -44.20 -5.87 -5.65
C VAL A 9 -45.72 -5.93 -5.61
N CYS A 10 -46.29 -6.64 -4.63
CA CYS A 10 -47.74 -6.70 -4.47
C CYS A 10 -48.30 -5.35 -4.00
N GLN A 11 -49.57 -5.08 -4.27
CA GLN A 11 -50.21 -3.81 -3.93
C GLN A 11 -50.11 -3.45 -2.44
N ALA A 12 -50.19 -4.43 -1.54
CA ALA A 12 -50.05 -4.20 -0.10
C ALA A 12 -48.65 -3.71 0.29
N CYS A 13 -47.59 -4.30 -0.28
CA CYS A 13 -46.21 -3.88 -0.04
C CYS A 13 -45.90 -2.53 -0.71
N SER A 14 -46.46 -2.28 -1.89
CA SER A 14 -46.32 -0.99 -2.59
C SER A 14 -46.94 0.15 -1.79
N LYS A 15 -48.14 -0.05 -1.20
CA LYS A 15 -48.77 0.93 -0.29
C LYS A 15 -47.93 1.22 0.96
N LYS A 16 -47.12 0.27 1.42
CA LYS A 16 -46.15 0.47 2.52
C LYS A 16 -44.84 1.15 2.08
N GLY A 17 -44.73 1.61 0.82
CA GLY A 17 -43.54 2.28 0.31
C GLY A 17 -42.41 1.35 -0.13
N GLN A 18 -42.64 0.04 -0.24
CA GLN A 18 -41.63 -0.91 -0.70
C GLN A 18 -41.43 -0.83 -2.22
N LYS A 19 -40.16 -0.89 -2.65
CA LYS A 19 -39.78 -0.78 -4.07
C LYS A 19 -39.28 -2.08 -4.71
N SER A 20 -38.95 -3.11 -3.93
CA SER A 20 -38.42 -4.38 -4.44
C SER A 20 -39.29 -5.58 -4.08
N SER A 21 -39.53 -6.47 -5.05
CA SER A 21 -40.16 -7.76 -4.81
C SER A 21 -39.24 -8.69 -4.02
N ASP A 22 -37.92 -8.48 -4.10
CA ASP A 22 -36.92 -9.24 -3.36
C ASP A 22 -36.86 -8.82 -1.89
N CYS A 23 -37.09 -9.78 -0.98
CA CYS A 23 -37.11 -9.55 0.47
C CYS A 23 -35.79 -8.98 1.02
N LEU A 24 -34.62 -9.35 0.46
CA LEU A 24 -33.32 -8.83 0.90
C LEU A 24 -33.16 -7.35 0.56
N LEU A 25 -33.74 -6.91 -0.55
CA LEU A 25 -33.64 -5.54 -1.05
C LEU A 25 -34.75 -4.60 -0.55
N ARG A 26 -35.67 -5.10 0.29
CA ARG A 26 -36.72 -4.28 0.91
C ARG A 26 -36.18 -3.39 2.02
N ALA A 27 -36.75 -2.20 2.18
CA ALA A 27 -36.46 -1.36 3.34
C ALA A 27 -37.04 -2.00 4.62
N CYS A 28 -36.38 -1.84 5.76
CA CYS A 28 -36.98 -2.26 7.04
C CYS A 28 -38.12 -1.32 7.44
N GLU A 29 -39.04 -1.79 8.27
CA GLU A 29 -40.23 -1.04 8.69
C GLU A 29 -39.86 0.25 9.44
N LEU A 30 -38.78 0.21 10.23
CA LEU A 30 -38.25 1.38 10.94
C LEU A 30 -37.80 2.48 9.97
N CYS A 31 -37.01 2.14 8.94
CA CYS A 31 -36.56 3.12 7.95
C CYS A 31 -37.71 3.71 7.13
N LEU A 32 -38.72 2.89 6.79
CA LEU A 32 -39.91 3.37 6.08
C LEU A 32 -40.71 4.36 6.92
N THR A 33 -40.87 4.08 8.21
CA THR A 33 -41.64 4.93 9.13
C THR A 33 -40.91 6.25 9.40
N SER A 34 -39.59 6.20 9.51
CA SER A 34 -38.73 7.37 9.73
C SER A 34 -38.42 8.17 8.45
N GLY A 35 -38.93 7.75 7.28
CA GLY A 35 -38.70 8.42 5.99
C GLY A 35 -37.24 8.46 5.53
N CYS A 36 -36.37 7.61 6.09
CA CYS A 36 -34.94 7.60 5.82
C CYS A 36 -34.54 6.47 4.85
N LYS A 37 -33.39 6.62 4.18
CA LYS A 37 -32.89 5.62 3.22
C LYS A 37 -32.38 4.39 3.98
N CYS A 38 -32.98 3.23 3.72
CA CYS A 38 -32.52 1.96 4.29
C CYS A 38 -31.26 1.49 3.56
N MET A 39 -30.15 1.41 4.29
CA MET A 39 -28.87 0.90 3.78
C MET A 39 -28.67 -0.52 4.28
N LYS A 40 -28.33 -1.44 3.37
CA LYS A 40 -28.07 -2.85 3.68
C LYS A 40 -26.73 -3.27 3.09
N LEU A 41 -25.95 -3.99 3.87
CA LEU A 41 -24.74 -4.62 3.40
C LEU A 41 -25.11 -5.91 2.67
N LEU A 42 -24.74 -6.01 1.40
CA LEU A 42 -24.94 -7.20 0.58
C LEU A 42 -23.57 -7.74 0.18
N VAL A 43 -23.24 -8.94 0.65
CA VAL A 43 -22.01 -9.63 0.24
C VAL A 43 -22.27 -10.32 -1.09
N LEU A 44 -21.82 -9.71 -2.17
CA LEU A 44 -22.00 -10.21 -3.53
C LEU A 44 -20.97 -11.26 -3.92
N VAL A 45 -19.78 -11.18 -3.34
CA VAL A 45 -18.63 -11.98 -3.73
C VAL A 45 -17.93 -12.52 -2.50
N TRP A 46 -17.61 -13.81 -2.52
CA TRP A 46 -16.69 -14.41 -1.55
C TRP A 46 -15.46 -14.89 -2.31
N THR A 47 -14.29 -14.42 -1.89
CA THR A 47 -13.01 -14.87 -2.44
C THR A 47 -12.29 -15.77 -1.46
N ALA A 48 -11.84 -16.94 -1.91
CA ALA A 48 -10.96 -17.82 -1.14
C ALA A 48 -9.93 -18.48 -2.06
N ASP A 49 -8.86 -19.02 -1.48
CA ASP A 49 -7.90 -19.80 -2.24
C ASP A 49 -8.56 -21.02 -2.90
N CYS A 50 -7.88 -21.61 -3.88
CA CYS A 50 -8.37 -22.79 -4.60
C CYS A 50 -7.81 -24.10 -4.02
N GLU A 51 -7.57 -24.17 -2.71
CA GLU A 51 -7.33 -25.45 -2.05
C GLU A 51 -8.55 -26.37 -2.21
N GLU A 52 -8.33 -27.70 -2.23
CA GLU A 52 -9.34 -28.69 -2.59
C GLU A 52 -10.63 -28.56 -1.76
N ASN A 53 -10.51 -28.25 -0.47
CA ASN A 53 -11.66 -28.03 0.42
C ASN A 53 -12.45 -26.75 0.06
N ASN A 54 -11.75 -25.67 -0.26
CA ASN A 54 -12.37 -24.40 -0.65
C ASN A 54 -13.00 -24.50 -2.03
N LYS A 55 -12.37 -25.19 -2.97
CA LYS A 55 -12.93 -25.50 -4.29
C LYS A 55 -14.22 -26.33 -4.17
N GLN A 56 -14.23 -27.38 -3.35
CA GLN A 56 -15.43 -28.17 -3.10
C GLN A 56 -16.54 -27.33 -2.42
N ALA A 57 -16.18 -26.40 -1.53
CA ALA A 57 -17.15 -25.47 -0.94
C ALA A 57 -17.71 -24.51 -2.00
N MET A 58 -16.86 -23.92 -2.85
CA MET A 58 -17.27 -23.04 -3.95
C MET A 58 -18.15 -23.73 -4.99
N GLU A 59 -17.97 -25.03 -5.24
CA GLU A 59 -18.82 -25.83 -6.13
C GLU A 59 -20.14 -26.23 -5.47
N LYS A 60 -20.15 -26.49 -4.16
CA LYS A 60 -21.34 -26.87 -3.40
C LYS A 60 -22.22 -25.68 -3.02
N LEU A 61 -21.68 -24.49 -2.78
CA LEU A 61 -22.45 -23.29 -2.41
C LEU A 61 -23.50 -22.86 -3.47
N PRO A 62 -23.19 -22.85 -4.78
CA PRO A 62 -24.16 -22.63 -5.85
C PRO A 62 -25.18 -23.76 -5.99
N VAL A 63 -24.84 -24.99 -5.61
CA VAL A 63 -25.72 -26.17 -5.69
C VAL A 63 -26.66 -26.25 -4.48
N VAL A 64 -26.17 -25.95 -3.27
CA VAL A 64 -26.96 -25.79 -2.04
C VAL A 64 -27.95 -24.62 -2.18
N THR A 65 -27.63 -23.61 -2.98
CA THR A 65 -28.59 -22.55 -3.34
C THR A 65 -29.62 -22.95 -4.41
N LEU A 66 -29.50 -24.14 -5.01
CA LEU A 66 -30.34 -24.58 -6.13
C LEU A 66 -31.05 -25.94 -5.96
N SER A 67 -30.74 -26.79 -4.97
CA SER A 67 -31.46 -28.07 -4.84
C SER A 67 -32.00 -28.42 -3.45
N SER A 68 -33.33 -28.61 -3.46
CA SER A 68 -34.09 -29.74 -2.92
C SER A 68 -34.26 -29.91 -1.41
N ASN A 69 -34.47 -28.83 -0.63
CA ASN A 69 -35.25 -28.90 0.64
C ASN A 69 -35.86 -27.55 1.11
N GLY A 70 -35.96 -26.54 0.24
CA GLY A 70 -36.93 -25.45 0.42
C GLY A 70 -36.66 -24.39 1.51
N GLU A 71 -35.56 -24.47 2.26
CA GLU A 71 -35.09 -23.35 3.09
C GLU A 71 -33.76 -22.82 2.56
N ILE A 72 -33.85 -21.79 1.72
CA ILE A 72 -32.71 -20.98 1.32
C ILE A 72 -32.31 -20.18 2.56
N ALA A 73 -31.04 -20.21 2.94
CA ALA A 73 -30.51 -19.16 3.79
C ALA A 73 -30.50 -17.87 2.96
N ASP A 74 -31.62 -17.13 2.94
CA ASP A 74 -31.91 -16.01 2.01
C ASP A 74 -30.72 -15.06 1.87
N HIS A 75 -29.98 -14.83 2.95
CA HIS A 75 -28.81 -13.95 3.00
C HIS A 75 -27.65 -14.31 2.04
N LEU A 76 -27.59 -15.53 1.49
CA LEU A 76 -26.54 -15.97 0.57
C LEU A 76 -26.97 -16.01 -0.91
N ARG A 77 -28.22 -15.65 -1.23
CA ARG A 77 -28.78 -15.76 -2.59
C ARG A 77 -27.96 -15.04 -3.66
N TYR A 78 -27.37 -13.90 -3.30
CA TYR A 78 -26.56 -13.07 -4.20
C TYR A 78 -25.06 -13.38 -4.10
N LEU A 79 -24.64 -14.23 -3.17
CA LEU A 79 -23.23 -14.57 -3.01
C LEU A 79 -22.75 -15.37 -4.21
N ARG A 80 -21.64 -14.92 -4.80
CA ARG A 80 -20.92 -15.63 -5.85
C ARG A 80 -19.52 -15.96 -5.33
N PRO A 81 -19.21 -17.25 -5.12
CA PRO A 81 -17.84 -17.64 -4.83
C PRO A 81 -16.97 -17.36 -6.06
N LEU A 82 -15.84 -16.70 -5.84
CA LEU A 82 -14.79 -16.50 -6.85
C LEU A 82 -13.46 -16.98 -6.26
N PRO A 83 -12.59 -17.63 -7.03
CA PRO A 83 -11.23 -17.88 -6.59
C PRO A 83 -10.50 -16.55 -6.36
N GLU A 84 -9.71 -16.47 -5.29
CA GLU A 84 -8.90 -15.30 -4.95
C GLU A 84 -7.97 -14.91 -6.11
N ALA A 85 -7.80 -13.60 -6.35
CA ALA A 85 -7.01 -13.07 -7.46
C ALA A 85 -5.57 -13.63 -7.50
N VAL A 86 -4.94 -13.81 -6.33
CA VAL A 86 -3.59 -14.38 -6.21
C VAL A 86 -3.56 -15.85 -6.63
N HIS A 87 -4.64 -16.59 -6.37
CA HIS A 87 -4.78 -18.00 -6.73
C HIS A 87 -5.24 -18.21 -8.18
N LEU A 88 -6.09 -17.32 -8.73
CA LEU A 88 -6.34 -17.22 -10.17
C LEU A 88 -5.04 -17.01 -10.96
N ALA A 89 -4.14 -16.16 -10.45
CA ALA A 89 -2.82 -15.92 -11.03
C ALA A 89 -1.88 -17.12 -10.95
N LYS A 90 -2.03 -18.00 -9.94
CA LYS A 90 -1.25 -19.23 -9.77
C LYS A 90 -1.78 -20.41 -10.59
N TYR A 91 -3.11 -20.57 -10.68
CA TYR A 91 -3.74 -21.79 -11.21
C TYR A 91 -3.90 -21.80 -12.72
N PHE A 92 -4.14 -20.64 -13.34
CA PHE A 92 -3.94 -20.53 -14.78
C PHE A 92 -2.44 -20.40 -15.03
N LYS A 93 -1.84 -21.42 -15.66
CA LYS A 93 -0.49 -21.41 -16.27
C LYS A 93 -0.31 -20.34 -17.38
N SER A 94 -1.08 -19.27 -17.31
CA SER A 94 -1.26 -18.15 -18.21
C SER A 94 -2.06 -17.08 -17.45
N ALA A 95 -1.40 -16.36 -16.53
CA ALA A 95 -1.84 -15.01 -16.20
C ALA A 95 -1.76 -14.20 -17.51
N PHE A 96 -2.91 -14.05 -18.17
CA PHE A 96 -3.06 -13.37 -19.46
C PHE A 96 -2.85 -11.84 -19.38
N ALA A 97 -2.42 -11.33 -18.23
CA ALA A 97 -2.03 -9.94 -18.09
C ALA A 97 -0.74 -9.85 -17.25
N ASN A 98 0.18 -9.01 -17.71
CA ASN A 98 1.25 -8.34 -16.95
C ASN A 98 2.68 -8.90 -16.99
N TRP A 99 2.94 -10.06 -17.60
CA TRP A 99 4.33 -10.48 -17.80
C TRP A 99 4.84 -9.95 -19.14
N PHE A 100 5.57 -8.84 -19.07
CA PHE A 100 6.24 -8.26 -20.21
C PHE A 100 7.74 -8.51 -20.08
N LEU A 101 8.33 -9.07 -21.13
CA LEU A 101 9.78 -9.12 -21.29
C LEU A 101 10.22 -7.81 -21.95
N TYR A 102 11.20 -7.12 -21.39
CA TYR A 102 11.78 -5.93 -22.02
C TYR A 102 13.08 -6.32 -22.72
N CYS A 103 13.11 -6.24 -24.05
CA CYS A 103 14.28 -6.62 -24.85
C CYS A 103 14.52 -5.59 -25.96
N ASN A 104 15.75 -5.06 -26.04
CA ASN A 104 16.16 -4.07 -27.05
C ASN A 104 15.21 -2.87 -27.18
N GLY A 105 14.79 -2.29 -26.04
CA GLY A 105 13.88 -1.14 -26.00
C GLY A 105 12.42 -1.46 -26.37
N LYS A 106 12.08 -2.74 -26.58
CA LYS A 106 10.72 -3.17 -26.93
C LYS A 106 10.10 -4.02 -25.82
N ARG A 107 8.82 -3.75 -25.55
CA ARG A 107 7.99 -4.47 -24.59
C ARG A 107 7.34 -5.67 -25.27
N LEU A 108 7.75 -6.88 -24.89
CA LEU A 108 7.26 -8.13 -25.45
C LEU A 108 6.28 -8.77 -24.47
N ASN A 109 5.02 -8.88 -24.86
CA ASN A 109 4.02 -9.56 -24.04
C ASN A 109 4.21 -11.08 -24.14
N LEU A 110 4.41 -11.76 -23.01
CA LEU A 110 4.61 -13.22 -22.98
C LEU A 110 3.45 -14.00 -23.61
N SER A 111 2.21 -13.49 -23.52
CA SER A 111 1.04 -14.10 -24.14
C SER A 111 1.02 -13.94 -25.66
N ASN A 112 1.57 -12.84 -26.21
CA ASN A 112 1.74 -12.67 -27.66
C ASN A 112 2.85 -13.57 -28.21
N LEU A 113 3.93 -13.78 -27.45
CA LEU A 113 4.94 -14.81 -27.72
C LEU A 113 4.33 -16.22 -27.75
N ARG A 114 3.33 -16.48 -26.90
CA ARG A 114 2.59 -17.75 -26.86
C ARG A 114 1.59 -17.91 -28.01
N LEU A 115 1.05 -16.81 -28.56
CA LEU A 115 0.25 -16.84 -29.79
C LEU A 115 1.11 -17.14 -31.02
N LEU A 116 2.30 -16.53 -31.12
CA LEU A 116 3.29 -16.86 -32.15
C LEU A 116 3.76 -18.33 -32.07
N TYR A 117 3.78 -18.86 -30.85
CA TYR A 117 4.09 -20.27 -30.54
C TYR A 117 3.00 -21.25 -30.99
N ASN A 118 1.71 -20.86 -31.01
CA ASN A 118 0.60 -21.72 -31.47
C ASN A 118 0.44 -21.74 -33.01
N GLY A 119 1.35 -21.09 -33.76
CA GLY A 119 1.38 -21.11 -35.21
C GLY A 119 2.06 -22.36 -35.77
N GLY A 120 1.30 -23.46 -35.87
CA GLY A 120 1.43 -24.51 -36.89
C GLY A 120 2.66 -25.43 -36.92
N ASP A 121 3.67 -25.24 -36.08
CA ASP A 121 4.91 -26.05 -36.12
C ASP A 121 5.56 -26.12 -34.72
N GLU A 122 4.92 -26.89 -33.82
CA GLU A 122 4.91 -26.62 -32.37
C GLU A 122 6.05 -27.21 -31.52
N VAL A 123 6.79 -28.24 -31.94
CA VAL A 123 7.77 -28.91 -31.04
C VAL A 123 9.19 -28.41 -31.20
N ALA A 124 9.65 -28.22 -32.44
CA ALA A 124 10.99 -27.69 -32.73
C ALA A 124 11.10 -26.22 -32.30
N ARG A 125 10.11 -25.39 -32.66
CA ARG A 125 10.06 -23.96 -32.31
C ARG A 125 9.94 -23.71 -30.81
N LYS A 126 9.19 -24.57 -30.07
CA LYS A 126 9.18 -24.56 -28.60
C LYS A 126 10.57 -24.78 -28.02
N LYS A 127 11.23 -25.88 -28.42
CA LYS A 127 12.52 -26.26 -27.86
C LYS A 127 13.59 -25.22 -28.17
N GLU A 128 13.56 -24.65 -29.38
CA GLU A 128 14.49 -23.61 -29.78
C GLU A 128 14.25 -22.30 -29.05
N LEU A 129 13.00 -21.86 -28.91
CA LEU A 129 12.65 -20.65 -28.17
C LEU A 129 12.99 -20.78 -26.69
N VAL A 130 12.65 -21.91 -26.05
CA VAL A 130 13.01 -22.18 -24.66
C VAL A 130 14.52 -22.21 -24.50
N ARG A 131 15.25 -22.86 -25.42
CA ARG A 131 16.72 -22.90 -25.39
C ARG A 131 17.31 -21.49 -25.54
N ALA A 132 16.81 -20.69 -26.46
CA ALA A 132 17.28 -19.32 -26.69
C ALA A 132 17.00 -18.42 -25.48
N LEU A 133 15.80 -18.51 -24.90
CA LEU A 133 15.42 -17.73 -23.71
C LEU A 133 16.21 -18.18 -22.48
N SER A 134 16.33 -19.48 -22.22
CA SER A 134 17.13 -20.01 -21.11
C SER A 134 18.61 -19.63 -21.24
N LYS A 135 19.15 -19.67 -22.46
CA LYS A 135 20.50 -19.19 -22.75
C LYS A 135 20.62 -17.70 -22.44
N TRP A 136 19.72 -16.87 -22.95
CA TRP A 136 19.71 -15.43 -22.71
C TRP A 136 19.61 -15.10 -21.21
N ILE A 137 18.68 -15.73 -20.46
CA ILE A 137 18.55 -15.54 -19.01
C ILE A 137 19.85 -15.94 -18.30
N SER A 138 20.46 -17.06 -18.68
CA SER A 138 21.74 -17.51 -18.11
C SER A 138 22.85 -16.50 -18.37
N ASP A 139 22.93 -15.96 -19.59
CA ASP A 139 23.93 -14.98 -19.98
C ASP A 139 23.75 -13.66 -19.21
N GLN A 140 22.51 -13.16 -19.07
CA GLN A 140 22.20 -11.97 -18.26
C GLN A 140 22.59 -12.17 -16.79
N ARG A 141 22.22 -13.31 -16.19
CA ARG A 141 22.54 -13.64 -14.80
C ARG A 141 24.05 -13.80 -14.56
N LYS A 142 24.77 -14.41 -15.50
CA LYS A 142 26.24 -14.52 -15.44
C LYS A 142 26.91 -13.14 -15.48
N ALA A 143 26.43 -12.23 -16.31
CA ALA A 143 27.00 -10.89 -16.44
C ALA A 143 26.99 -10.10 -15.11
N VAL A 144 26.06 -10.39 -14.20
CA VAL A 144 25.96 -9.76 -12.87
C VAL A 144 26.33 -10.70 -11.71
N LYS A 145 26.96 -11.84 -12.00
CA LYS A 145 27.31 -12.86 -10.99
C LYS A 145 26.12 -13.24 -10.09
N TYR A 146 24.94 -13.35 -10.69
CA TYR A 146 23.70 -13.63 -9.97
C TYR A 146 23.70 -15.05 -9.39
N SER A 147 23.47 -15.15 -8.08
CA SER A 147 23.27 -16.40 -7.35
C SER A 147 21.78 -16.71 -7.19
N ALA A 148 21.43 -17.99 -7.00
CA ALA A 148 20.06 -18.40 -6.67
C ALA A 148 19.54 -17.77 -5.36
N THR A 149 20.45 -17.37 -4.46
CA THR A 149 20.15 -16.65 -3.22
C THR A 149 19.79 -15.18 -3.44
N ASP A 150 20.08 -14.61 -4.62
CA ASP A 150 19.89 -13.19 -4.92
C ASP A 150 18.49 -12.87 -5.47
N LEU A 151 17.55 -13.81 -5.40
CA LEU A 151 16.22 -13.65 -6.02
C LEU A 151 15.45 -12.41 -5.51
N ASN A 152 15.71 -12.03 -4.27
CA ASN A 152 15.04 -10.92 -3.59
C ASN A 152 15.97 -9.72 -3.34
N THR A 153 17.20 -9.75 -3.87
CA THR A 153 18.20 -8.70 -3.62
C THR A 153 18.57 -8.03 -4.94
N PRO A 154 18.21 -6.75 -5.14
CA PRO A 154 18.61 -6.05 -6.36
C PRO A 154 20.13 -5.91 -6.39
N LYS A 155 20.74 -6.24 -7.54
CA LYS A 155 22.18 -6.00 -7.73
C LYS A 155 22.39 -4.53 -8.06
N LEU A 156 22.92 -3.79 -7.11
CA LEU A 156 23.27 -2.39 -7.28
C LEU A 156 24.64 -2.25 -7.96
N ASP A 157 24.80 -1.25 -8.81
CA ASP A 157 26.09 -0.88 -9.43
C ASP A 157 27.07 -0.26 -8.44
N LYS A 158 26.55 0.36 -7.36
CA LYS A 158 27.30 0.85 -6.20
C LYS A 158 26.65 0.33 -4.93
N GLU A 159 27.47 -0.07 -3.98
CA GLU A 159 26.99 -0.56 -2.68
C GLU A 159 26.54 0.60 -1.80
N ILE A 160 25.38 0.44 -1.15
CA ILE A 160 24.90 1.29 -0.05
C ILE A 160 25.14 0.48 1.23
N LYS A 161 26.11 0.91 2.04
CA LYS A 161 26.63 0.15 3.18
C LYS A 161 25.72 0.20 4.40
N PHE A 162 25.13 1.36 4.68
CA PHE A 162 24.35 1.60 5.90
C PHE A 162 23.08 2.40 5.60
N PRO A 163 22.11 1.81 4.88
CA PRO A 163 20.84 2.46 4.60
C PRO A 163 20.07 2.71 5.89
N LEU A 164 19.56 3.93 6.08
CA LEU A 164 18.82 4.33 7.28
C LEU A 164 17.31 4.44 7.02
N ALA A 165 16.93 5.14 5.95
CA ALA A 165 15.55 5.30 5.52
C ALA A 165 15.41 5.08 4.02
N VAL A 166 14.21 4.67 3.60
CA VAL A 166 13.85 4.44 2.20
C VAL A 166 12.45 4.96 1.94
N THR A 167 12.24 5.57 0.77
CA THR A 167 10.90 5.92 0.29
C THR A 167 10.78 5.65 -1.22
N VAL A 168 9.55 5.44 -1.68
CA VAL A 168 9.27 5.19 -3.10
C VAL A 168 9.05 6.53 -3.79
N ALA A 169 9.82 6.80 -4.84
CA ALA A 169 9.67 8.01 -5.65
C ALA A 169 8.91 7.77 -6.96
N ALA A 170 9.05 6.60 -7.55
CA ALA A 170 8.28 6.16 -8.71
C ALA A 170 8.22 4.63 -8.75
N THR A 171 7.51 4.06 -9.73
CA THR A 171 7.39 2.60 -9.91
C THR A 171 8.74 1.88 -9.97
N ASP A 172 9.76 2.54 -10.50
CA ASP A 172 11.11 2.02 -10.69
C ASP A 172 12.17 2.85 -9.95
N MET A 173 11.77 3.71 -9.01
CA MET A 173 12.69 4.63 -8.33
C MET A 173 12.45 4.66 -6.83
N LEU A 174 13.54 4.45 -6.09
CA LEU A 174 13.60 4.58 -4.64
C LEU A 174 14.54 5.72 -4.27
N MET A 175 14.25 6.40 -3.18
CA MET A 175 15.19 7.29 -2.52
C MET A 175 15.64 6.62 -1.23
N VAL A 176 16.94 6.69 -0.93
CA VAL A 176 17.56 6.02 0.22
C VAL A 176 18.51 6.98 0.91
N THR A 177 18.42 7.10 2.23
CA THR A 177 19.44 7.80 3.03
C THR A 177 20.47 6.80 3.53
N GLU A 178 21.73 7.23 3.61
CA GLU A 178 22.82 6.40 4.14
C GLU A 178 23.56 7.11 5.27
N GLY A 179 23.74 6.40 6.39
CA GLY A 179 24.42 6.94 7.58
C GLY A 179 25.94 6.91 7.53
N HIS A 180 26.58 6.14 6.64
CA HIS A 180 28.04 6.06 6.58
C HIS A 180 28.66 7.19 5.74
N SER A 181 28.07 7.49 4.57
CA SER A 181 28.52 8.60 3.72
C SER A 181 27.73 9.90 3.93
N HIS A 182 26.72 9.89 4.80
CA HIS A 182 25.82 11.03 5.05
C HIS A 182 25.19 11.55 3.76
N CYS A 183 24.76 10.62 2.90
CA CYS A 183 24.27 10.91 1.56
C CYS A 183 22.82 10.47 1.39
N VAL A 184 22.15 11.15 0.45
CA VAL A 184 20.87 10.74 -0.11
C VAL A 184 21.13 10.20 -1.51
N PHE A 185 20.68 8.98 -1.76
CA PHE A 185 20.82 8.29 -3.03
C PHE A 185 19.47 8.11 -3.70
N GLN A 186 19.46 8.30 -5.02
CA GLN A 186 18.40 7.83 -5.89
C GLN A 186 18.80 6.46 -6.44
N VAL A 187 17.96 5.45 -6.23
CA VAL A 187 18.16 4.08 -6.72
C VAL A 187 17.09 3.77 -7.76
N THR A 188 17.51 3.67 -9.03
CA THR A 188 16.61 3.28 -10.13
C THR A 188 16.68 1.77 -10.34
N ILE A 189 15.56 1.08 -10.16
CA ILE A 189 15.43 -0.37 -10.28
C ILE A 189 14.93 -0.76 -11.66
N ARG A 190 15.71 -1.55 -12.40
CA ARG A 190 15.32 -2.12 -13.69
C ARG A 190 15.11 -3.62 -13.56
N ASN A 191 14.03 -4.09 -14.19
CA ASN A 191 13.76 -5.52 -14.37
C ASN A 191 13.87 -5.86 -15.85
N ASP A 192 14.89 -6.63 -16.22
CA ASP A 192 15.08 -7.15 -17.59
C ASP A 192 14.32 -8.48 -17.81
N GLY A 193 13.66 -9.02 -16.79
CA GLY A 193 12.99 -10.32 -16.80
C GLY A 193 13.90 -11.49 -16.41
N ALA A 194 15.21 -11.27 -16.27
CA ALA A 194 16.18 -12.26 -15.79
C ALA A 194 16.64 -11.98 -14.35
N CYS A 195 16.84 -10.70 -14.01
CA CYS A 195 17.26 -10.23 -12.69
C CYS A 195 16.83 -8.77 -12.45
N LEU A 196 16.78 -8.37 -11.17
CA LEU A 196 16.65 -6.96 -10.78
C LEU A 196 18.02 -6.30 -10.70
N ARG A 197 18.17 -5.16 -11.37
CA ARG A 197 19.37 -4.33 -11.35
C ARG A 197 19.04 -2.96 -10.80
N GLY A 198 19.89 -2.42 -9.94
CA GLY A 198 19.77 -1.06 -9.44
C GLY A 198 20.91 -0.17 -9.93
N THR A 199 20.59 1.05 -10.32
CA THR A 199 21.57 2.11 -10.57
C THR A 199 21.47 3.15 -9.47
N VAL A 200 22.58 3.37 -8.76
CA VAL A 200 22.68 4.27 -7.60
C VAL A 200 23.32 5.59 -8.02
N THR A 201 22.55 6.66 -7.87
CA THR A 201 22.95 8.03 -8.17
C THR A 201 22.97 8.85 -6.88
N LEU A 202 24.07 9.56 -6.62
CA LEU A 202 24.15 10.49 -5.50
C LEU A 202 23.26 11.70 -5.80
N LEU A 203 22.30 11.98 -4.91
CA LEU A 203 21.43 13.14 -5.01
C LEU A 203 21.97 14.31 -4.19
N LEU A 204 22.27 14.07 -2.92
CA LEU A 204 22.78 15.08 -2.01
C LEU A 204 23.79 14.47 -1.04
N LYS A 205 24.85 15.23 -0.73
CA LYS A 205 25.76 14.94 0.38
C LYS A 205 25.56 15.99 1.47
N LEU A 206 25.31 15.53 2.69
CA LEU A 206 25.09 16.36 3.88
C LEU A 206 26.35 16.38 4.75
N SER A 207 26.27 17.06 5.89
CA SER A 207 27.36 17.18 6.86
C SER A 207 27.78 15.81 7.39
N GLU A 208 29.04 15.66 7.80
CA GLU A 208 29.52 14.43 8.45
C GLU A 208 28.89 14.20 9.83
N SER A 209 28.25 15.23 10.40
CA SER A 209 27.43 15.12 11.63
C SER A 209 26.01 14.61 11.38
N SER A 210 25.54 14.59 10.14
CA SER A 210 24.12 14.36 9.82
C SER A 210 23.67 12.93 10.13
N GLN A 211 22.47 12.81 10.70
CA GLN A 211 21.82 11.58 11.12
C GLN A 211 20.45 11.43 10.44
N LEU A 212 20.46 10.86 9.24
CA LEU A 212 19.33 10.87 8.29
C LEU A 212 18.35 9.71 8.53
N TYR A 213 17.54 9.79 9.59
CA TYR A 213 16.69 8.68 10.04
C TYR A 213 15.33 8.57 9.37
N GLY A 214 14.90 9.57 8.60
CA GLY A 214 13.61 9.53 7.92
C GLY A 214 13.65 10.21 6.57
N LEU A 215 12.76 9.72 5.70
CA LEU A 215 12.67 10.13 4.31
C LEU A 215 11.21 10.02 3.85
N ALA A 216 10.66 11.10 3.32
CA ALA A 216 9.30 11.12 2.79
C ALA A 216 9.21 12.01 1.56
N LEU A 217 8.33 11.65 0.61
CA LEU A 217 8.21 12.36 -0.66
C LEU A 217 6.78 12.88 -0.84
N THR A 218 6.65 14.16 -1.15
CA THR A 218 5.40 14.79 -1.54
C THR A 218 5.53 15.33 -2.95
N GLY A 219 4.95 14.65 -3.95
CA GLY A 219 4.89 15.14 -5.33
C GLY A 219 6.26 15.48 -5.94
N THR A 220 6.72 16.72 -5.73
CA THR A 220 7.99 17.28 -6.20
C THR A 220 9.08 17.42 -5.14
N ASP A 221 8.75 17.34 -3.85
CA ASP A 221 9.67 17.68 -2.76
C ASP A 221 9.95 16.48 -1.86
N LEU A 222 11.23 16.28 -1.58
CA LEU A 222 11.74 15.21 -0.73
C LEU A 222 12.08 15.79 0.64
N TYR A 223 11.40 15.31 1.67
CA TYR A 223 11.62 15.66 3.06
C TYR A 223 12.51 14.64 3.74
N ILE A 224 13.49 15.14 4.49
CA ILE A 224 14.46 14.34 5.24
C ILE A 224 14.44 14.81 6.68
N SER A 225 14.40 13.87 7.63
CA SER A 225 14.67 14.17 9.03
C SER A 225 16.13 13.90 9.34
N ASP A 226 16.84 14.96 9.69
CA ASP A 226 18.20 14.91 10.23
C ASP A 226 18.14 15.11 11.75
N SER A 227 18.40 14.06 12.52
CA SER A 227 18.37 14.10 13.99
C SER A 227 19.62 14.70 14.62
N SER A 228 20.63 15.12 13.83
CA SER A 228 21.81 15.78 14.37
C SER A 228 21.46 17.11 15.04
N SER A 229 22.33 17.60 15.92
CA SER A 229 22.10 18.85 16.65
C SER A 229 22.04 20.08 15.74
N ASP A 230 22.76 20.06 14.62
CA ASP A 230 22.76 21.09 13.57
C ASP A 230 21.74 20.83 12.45
N GLY A 231 21.05 19.68 12.52
CA GLY A 231 20.05 19.23 11.56
C GLY A 231 18.65 19.76 11.82
N GLY A 232 17.67 18.98 11.40
CA GLY A 232 16.25 19.29 11.47
C GLY A 232 15.49 18.70 10.28
N ILE A 233 14.39 19.34 9.90
CA ILE A 233 13.63 18.94 8.71
C ILE A 233 14.25 19.63 7.50
N ILE A 234 14.76 18.85 6.57
CA ILE A 234 15.37 19.30 5.31
C ILE A 234 14.38 19.02 4.19
N THR A 235 14.14 19.99 3.32
CA THR A 235 13.44 19.77 2.05
C THR A 235 14.41 19.86 0.89
N ILE A 236 14.23 19.00 -0.11
CA ILE A 236 14.93 19.04 -1.40
C ILE A 236 13.87 19.12 -2.48
N SER A 237 13.90 20.17 -3.30
CA SER A 237 13.06 20.18 -4.48
C SER A 237 13.69 19.35 -5.58
N LEU A 238 13.02 18.30 -6.03
CA LEU A 238 13.50 17.46 -7.12
C LEU A 238 13.49 18.19 -8.48
N THR A 239 12.84 19.36 -8.54
CA THR A 239 12.76 20.18 -9.76
C THR A 239 13.95 21.14 -9.87
N THR A 240 14.28 21.87 -8.81
CA THR A 240 15.39 22.84 -8.79
C THR A 240 16.70 22.26 -8.27
N SER A 241 16.65 21.10 -7.61
CA SER A 241 17.76 20.50 -6.86
C SER A 241 18.26 21.36 -5.68
N ASP A 242 17.47 22.35 -5.25
CA ASP A 242 17.79 23.16 -4.08
C ASP A 242 17.41 22.41 -2.81
N SER A 243 18.27 22.52 -1.78
CA SER A 243 18.03 21.95 -0.47
C SER A 243 18.02 23.04 0.61
N VAL A 244 17.05 22.97 1.52
CA VAL A 244 16.88 23.96 2.60
C VAL A 244 16.46 23.26 3.89
N ILE A 245 17.07 23.66 5.01
CA ILE A 245 16.59 23.28 6.34
C ILE A 245 15.40 24.17 6.67
N ILE A 246 14.20 23.58 6.69
CA ILE A 246 12.94 24.31 6.89
C ILE A 246 12.57 24.46 8.36
N VAL A 247 13.11 23.58 9.21
CA VAL A 247 12.96 23.62 10.66
C VAL A 247 14.25 23.11 11.27
N LYS A 248 14.82 23.85 12.23
CA LYS A 248 16.03 23.41 12.93
C LYS A 248 15.69 22.67 14.21
N ASN A 249 16.49 21.66 14.54
CA ASN A 249 16.48 21.05 15.87
C ASN A 249 16.87 22.10 16.94
N GLY A 250 16.35 21.94 18.15
CA GLY A 250 16.50 22.90 19.25
C GLY A 250 15.73 24.22 19.07
N SER A 251 14.90 24.35 18.04
CA SER A 251 14.01 25.50 17.88
C SER A 251 12.70 25.30 18.66
N LEU A 252 11.90 26.36 18.80
CA LEU A 252 10.57 26.27 19.42
C LEU A 252 9.61 25.34 18.68
N LEU A 253 9.85 25.10 17.38
CA LEU A 253 8.98 24.30 16.52
C LEU A 253 9.42 22.83 16.43
N CYS A 254 10.64 22.50 16.84
CA CYS A 254 11.17 21.15 16.79
C CYS A 254 12.35 21.01 17.75
N HIS A 255 12.23 20.11 18.73
CA HIS A 255 13.34 19.79 19.60
C HIS A 255 14.32 18.84 18.90
N THR A 256 13.86 17.65 18.50
CA THR A 256 14.70 16.66 17.79
C THR A 256 13.83 15.81 16.88
N VAL A 257 13.79 16.12 15.59
CA VAL A 257 13.06 15.32 14.61
C VAL A 257 13.72 13.95 14.45
N HIS A 258 12.94 12.89 14.24
CA HIS A 258 13.49 11.55 13.98
C HIS A 258 12.79 10.84 12.80
N GLY A 259 11.51 10.51 12.92
CA GLY A 259 10.70 9.92 11.86
C GLY A 259 9.96 10.97 11.06
N ILE A 260 9.73 10.71 9.77
CA ILE A 260 8.96 11.59 8.89
C ILE A 260 8.14 10.78 7.89
N GLY A 261 6.95 11.25 7.57
CA GLY A 261 6.00 10.64 6.64
C GLY A 261 5.11 11.69 5.99
N VAL A 262 4.37 11.30 4.95
CA VAL A 262 3.46 12.19 4.21
C VAL A 262 2.04 11.66 4.32
N MET A 263 1.11 12.57 4.59
CA MET A 263 -0.32 12.29 4.70
C MET A 263 -1.01 12.44 3.34
N ASN A 264 -2.22 11.89 3.20
CA ASN A 264 -2.93 11.85 1.92
C ASN A 264 -3.31 13.24 1.37
N ASP A 265 -3.42 14.23 2.25
CA ASP A 265 -3.64 15.64 1.92
C ASP A 265 -2.36 16.36 1.47
N GLY A 266 -1.21 15.71 1.58
CA GLY A 266 0.11 16.26 1.23
C GLY A 266 0.88 16.83 2.41
N ASP A 267 0.24 16.97 3.57
CA ASP A 267 0.88 17.45 4.79
C ASP A 267 1.92 16.44 5.29
N VAL A 268 2.97 16.95 5.92
CA VAL A 268 4.09 16.14 6.39
C VAL A 268 3.94 15.91 7.89
N VAL A 269 3.97 14.65 8.31
CA VAL A 269 3.94 14.26 9.72
C VAL A 269 5.33 13.85 10.17
N SER A 270 5.74 14.30 11.36
CA SER A 270 7.06 13.96 11.91
C SER A 270 6.99 13.60 13.38
N THR A 271 7.89 12.72 13.82
CA THR A 271 8.10 12.48 15.26
C THR A 271 9.13 13.47 15.79
N ASP A 272 8.78 14.17 16.86
CA ASP A 272 9.72 14.96 17.64
C ASP A 272 10.10 14.15 18.90
N GLN A 273 11.24 13.48 18.83
CA GLN A 273 11.71 12.61 19.89
C GLN A 273 11.97 13.37 21.19
N GLY A 274 12.52 14.59 21.08
CA GLY A 274 12.89 15.41 22.23
C GLY A 274 11.69 16.00 22.95
N SER A 275 10.71 16.49 22.18
CA SER A 275 9.44 16.98 22.74
C SER A 275 8.43 15.87 23.01
N ARG A 276 8.68 14.63 22.58
CA ARG A 276 7.79 13.46 22.75
C ARG A 276 6.38 13.67 22.19
N VAL A 277 6.32 14.37 21.07
CA VAL A 277 5.08 14.67 20.34
C VAL A 277 5.21 14.28 18.88
N ILE A 278 4.07 14.11 18.24
CA ILE A 278 3.95 14.01 16.78
C ILE A 278 3.53 15.38 16.29
N ARG A 279 4.25 15.91 15.30
CA ARG A 279 3.99 17.21 14.70
C ARG A 279 3.49 17.05 13.27
N VAL A 280 2.71 18.01 12.82
CA VAL A 280 2.29 18.13 11.43
C VAL A 280 2.80 19.45 10.87
N LEU A 281 3.38 19.37 9.69
CA LEU A 281 3.80 20.46 8.84
C LEU A 281 2.80 20.58 7.70
N SER A 282 2.07 21.70 7.68
CA SER A 282 1.11 22.03 6.63
C SER A 282 1.64 23.20 5.80
N GLU A 283 1.44 23.13 4.48
CA GLU A 283 1.94 24.14 3.54
C GLU A 283 0.85 24.52 2.53
N ASP A 284 0.47 25.80 2.50
CA ASP A 284 -0.57 26.35 1.61
C ASP A 284 0.02 27.22 0.48
N GLY A 285 1.16 26.80 -0.04
CA GLY A 285 1.91 27.51 -1.06
C GLY A 285 2.81 28.60 -0.48
N ALA A 286 2.26 29.61 0.19
CA ALA A 286 3.05 30.73 0.73
C ALA A 286 3.27 30.63 2.25
N HIS A 287 2.36 29.99 2.99
CA HIS A 287 2.48 29.81 4.43
C HIS A 287 2.83 28.38 4.77
N ARG A 288 3.69 28.27 5.77
CA ARG A 288 4.13 27.02 6.36
C ARG A 288 3.87 27.08 7.85
N GLU A 289 3.12 26.12 8.35
CA GLU A 289 2.75 26.01 9.76
C GLU A 289 3.17 24.66 10.32
N ILE A 290 3.67 24.65 11.55
CA ILE A 290 3.99 23.44 12.29
C ILE A 290 3.20 23.44 13.58
N THR A 291 2.44 22.37 13.78
CA THR A 291 1.55 22.23 14.92
C THR A 291 1.77 20.89 15.63
N ASP A 292 1.50 20.88 16.93
CA ASP A 292 1.45 19.62 17.69
C ASP A 292 0.17 18.88 17.29
N PHE A 293 0.35 17.64 16.83
CA PHE A 293 -0.75 16.80 16.37
C PHE A 293 -1.25 15.86 17.47
N VAL A 294 -0.33 15.13 18.11
CA VAL A 294 -0.64 14.16 19.19
C VAL A 294 0.53 14.10 20.16
N GLY A 295 0.25 14.01 21.46
CA GLY A 295 1.25 13.85 22.52
C GLY A 295 1.21 14.97 23.57
N SER A 296 1.36 14.59 24.84
CA SER A 296 1.41 15.53 25.97
C SER A 296 2.79 16.11 26.23
N GLY A 297 3.83 15.49 25.67
CA GLY A 297 5.24 15.76 25.98
C GLY A 297 5.77 15.08 27.25
N GLU A 298 4.91 14.39 28.00
CA GLU A 298 5.33 13.61 29.17
C GLU A 298 5.99 12.30 28.74
N GLU A 299 7.07 11.92 29.44
CA GLU A 299 7.75 10.63 29.25
C GLU A 299 6.92 9.47 29.81
N MET A 300 5.89 9.08 29.07
CA MET A 300 4.96 8.02 29.46
C MET A 300 4.39 7.37 28.21
N SER A 301 4.09 6.08 28.25
CA SER A 301 3.30 5.41 27.20
C SER A 301 1.85 5.32 27.66
N LYS A 302 1.02 6.27 27.20
CA LYS A 302 -0.40 6.32 27.54
C LYS A 302 -1.23 6.60 26.31
N ASP A 303 -2.27 5.81 26.13
CA ASP A 303 -3.23 6.02 25.06
C ASP A 303 -4.21 7.14 25.44
N GLY A 304 -4.66 7.89 24.44
CA GLY A 304 -5.54 9.04 24.66
C GLY A 304 -5.85 9.75 23.35
N SER A 305 -6.67 10.80 23.45
CA SER A 305 -7.00 11.67 22.32
C SER A 305 -6.06 12.88 22.27
N TYR A 306 -5.53 13.20 21.09
CA TYR A 306 -4.72 14.41 20.86
C TYR A 306 -3.60 14.57 21.91
N LEU A 307 -3.61 15.67 22.65
CA LEU A 307 -2.61 16.03 23.66
C LEU A 307 -2.74 15.23 24.98
N ALA A 308 -3.78 14.40 25.13
CA ALA A 308 -3.93 13.51 26.29
C ALA A 308 -3.20 12.17 26.12
N ALA A 309 -2.83 11.81 24.89
CA ALA A 309 -1.92 10.69 24.62
C ALA A 309 -0.49 11.09 24.97
N SER A 310 0.37 10.13 25.27
CA SER A 310 1.79 10.39 25.55
C SER A 310 2.69 9.31 24.94
N PHE A 311 3.92 9.72 24.64
CA PHE A 311 4.96 8.87 24.09
C PHE A 311 6.20 8.92 24.98
N SER A 312 6.93 7.81 25.05
CA SER A 312 8.24 7.82 25.70
C SER A 312 9.32 8.25 24.73
N GLN A 313 9.50 7.55 23.61
CA GLN A 313 10.50 7.88 22.59
C GLN A 313 9.96 7.62 21.18
N PRO A 314 9.17 8.54 20.61
CA PRO A 314 8.63 8.36 19.27
C PRO A 314 9.73 8.58 18.22
N THR A 315 10.06 7.53 17.46
CA THR A 315 11.20 7.54 16.52
C THR A 315 10.83 7.31 15.06
N ALA A 316 9.71 6.65 14.79
CA ALA A 316 9.28 6.42 13.42
C ALA A 316 7.81 6.74 13.26
N VAL A 317 7.44 7.23 12.08
CA VAL A 317 6.06 7.38 11.66
C VAL A 317 5.90 6.86 10.23
N CYS A 318 4.86 6.08 10.01
CA CYS A 318 4.42 5.64 8.69
C CYS A 318 2.93 5.97 8.53
N VAL A 319 2.51 6.32 7.33
CA VAL A 319 1.12 6.71 7.05
C VAL A 319 0.52 5.74 6.04
N GLU A 320 -0.66 5.23 6.35
CA GLU A 320 -1.45 4.44 5.42
C GLU A 320 -2.92 4.84 5.51
N GLY A 321 -3.46 5.38 4.41
CA GLY A 321 -4.80 5.92 4.41
C GLY A 321 -4.95 7.03 5.46
N ALA A 322 -5.93 6.89 6.34
CA ALA A 322 -6.15 7.83 7.44
C ALA A 322 -5.37 7.49 8.72
N THR A 323 -4.68 6.35 8.74
CA THR A 323 -3.99 5.82 9.92
C THR A 323 -2.52 6.22 9.90
N ARG A 324 -2.01 6.64 11.05
CA ARG A 324 -0.56 6.83 11.26
C ARG A 324 -0.07 5.82 12.28
N PHE A 325 0.99 5.10 11.92
CA PHE A 325 1.67 4.14 12.78
C PHE A 325 2.91 4.81 13.34
N VAL A 326 3.00 4.92 14.66
CA VAL A 326 4.12 5.55 15.35
C VAL A 326 4.85 4.50 16.16
N THR A 327 6.15 4.38 15.96
CA THR A 327 6.98 3.50 16.80
C THR A 327 7.48 4.30 18.01
N ASP A 328 7.09 3.85 19.20
CA ASP A 328 7.61 4.33 20.48
C ASP A 328 8.68 3.33 20.98
N THR A 329 9.94 3.62 20.66
CA THR A 329 11.04 2.65 20.80
C THR A 329 11.40 2.37 22.25
N ALA A 330 11.29 3.33 23.15
CA ALA A 330 11.63 3.14 24.56
C ALA A 330 10.73 2.11 25.24
N VAL A 331 9.49 1.95 24.76
CA VAL A 331 8.53 0.97 25.27
C VAL A 331 8.33 -0.23 24.34
N GLY A 332 9.03 -0.25 23.20
CA GLY A 332 8.94 -1.35 22.23
C GLY A 332 7.56 -1.53 21.61
N ALA A 333 6.80 -0.44 21.41
CA ALA A 333 5.42 -0.50 20.94
C ALA A 333 5.21 0.27 19.62
N VAL A 334 4.30 -0.22 18.79
CA VAL A 334 3.73 0.54 17.67
C VAL A 334 2.36 1.06 18.12
N LYS A 335 2.20 2.38 18.13
CA LYS A 335 0.98 3.09 18.47
C LYS A 335 0.25 3.51 17.21
N LEU A 336 -1.07 3.48 17.25
CA LEU A 336 -1.93 3.86 16.13
C LEU A 336 -2.58 5.21 16.41
N ILE A 337 -2.48 6.12 15.46
CA ILE A 337 -3.20 7.39 15.45
C ILE A 337 -4.24 7.32 14.34
N ILE A 338 -5.50 7.27 14.73
CA ILE A 338 -6.66 7.11 13.84
C ILE A 338 -7.67 8.23 14.10
N PRO A 339 -8.32 8.78 13.04
CA PRO A 339 -9.48 9.64 13.22
C PRO A 339 -10.59 8.89 13.96
N THR A 340 -11.31 9.60 14.83
CA THR A 340 -12.49 9.04 15.51
C THR A 340 -13.60 8.64 14.53
N THR A 341 -13.66 9.25 13.35
CA THR A 341 -14.54 8.83 12.25
C THR A 341 -14.19 7.45 11.69
N SER A 342 -12.92 7.04 11.73
CA SER A 342 -12.48 5.70 11.31
C SER A 342 -12.94 4.61 12.28
N LEU A 343 -13.06 4.93 13.57
CA LEU A 343 -13.67 4.02 14.56
C LEU A 343 -15.18 3.86 14.34
N ALA A 344 -15.87 4.92 13.90
CA ALA A 344 -17.28 4.85 13.52
C ALA A 344 -17.51 4.04 12.23
N ASN A 345 -16.50 3.95 11.35
CA ASN A 345 -16.52 3.17 10.12
C ASN A 345 -15.89 1.76 10.25
N SER A 346 -15.60 1.29 11.46
CA SER A 346 -15.33 -0.15 11.69
C SER A 346 -16.56 -1.05 11.37
N GLY A 347 -17.68 -0.45 10.97
CA GLY A 347 -18.82 -1.07 10.32
C GLY A 347 -18.97 -0.86 8.79
N GLY A 348 -17.99 -0.30 8.07
CA GLY A 348 -18.08 -0.24 6.60
C GLY A 348 -16.98 0.53 5.83
N VAL A 349 -16.32 -0.20 4.91
CA VAL A 349 -16.01 0.11 3.47
C VAL A 349 -15.33 1.48 3.19
N ILE A 350 -14.15 1.61 2.55
CA ILE A 350 -13.41 0.89 1.49
C ILE A 350 -11.92 0.88 1.86
#